data_AF-A0A5E7L480-F1
#
_entry.id   AF-A0A5E7L480-F1
#
_cell.length_a   1.000
_cell.length_b   1.000
_cell.length_c   1.000
_cell.angle_alpha   90.00
_cell.angle_beta   90.00
_cell.angle_gamma   90.00
#
_symmetry.space_group_name_H-M   'P 1'
#
loop_
_entity.id
_entity.type
_entity.pdbx_description
1 polymer ?
#
loop_
_entity_poly.entity_id
_entity_poly.type
_entity_poly.pdbx_seq_one_letter_code
_entity_poly.pdbx_strand_id
1 'polypeptide(L)'
;MILKKWSGALLVGVSLAFGVAGGYWFAHQRVSGVPGASPEQSPNSSEERKALYWYDPMYPQQKFDKPGKSPFMDMQLVPLYAGGAGDRATVSIDPSLTQNLGLRFATVTRGIFDSSLDVTGVLAFNERDVAVIQARTPGFVERVYAHAPGDALKANAALADILVPEWAAAQTEFLAIKHNGDADLLAAARQRLRLTGMPAALITQVERSGKVQPNLTLTSPISGVLQELNVRAGMTVSAGDTLARVNGLSSVWLAVAVPESDSGAITVGQAVEARLPAFPGTTLSGNVSAILPETNPDSRTLRVRVELPNPDGRLRPGLTAQVRLNRSTEQSVLWVPSEAVIRTGRRALVMLAEDAGRYRPVEVLLGQESDGKTAIVKGLEAGQKVVTSGQFLLDSEASLKGIVARTEEESPPSETASSFHEADGQIVEIDDKEVTLAHGPFKTLGMPGMTMTFPLASPALMQGLKAGDKVRVAVSQTDDGLRVERLDKSGGQP
;
A
#
# COMPACT_ATOMS: atom_id res chain seq x y z
N MET A 1 -82.31 17.99 -48.28
CA MET A 1 -82.54 16.53 -48.23
C MET A 1 -81.19 15.86 -48.47
N ILE A 2 -80.36 15.56 -47.46
CA ILE A 2 -80.45 14.43 -46.51
C ILE A 2 -80.49 13.07 -47.22
N LEU A 3 -79.31 12.49 -47.50
CA LEU A 3 -78.85 11.10 -47.21
C LEU A 3 -77.49 10.90 -47.93
N LYS A 4 -76.29 10.75 -47.36
CA LYS A 4 -75.71 10.35 -46.05
C LYS A 4 -74.95 9.02 -46.17
N LYS A 5 -73.64 9.15 -46.44
CA LYS A 5 -72.52 8.52 -45.70
C LYS A 5 -72.77 7.11 -45.13
N TRP A 6 -72.70 6.04 -45.93
CA TRP A 6 -72.78 4.65 -45.41
C TRP A 6 -71.74 3.66 -45.98
N SER A 7 -70.66 4.13 -46.62
CA SER A 7 -69.62 3.21 -47.14
C SER A 7 -68.39 3.04 -46.23
N GLY A 8 -68.09 4.00 -45.35
CA GLY A 8 -66.92 3.95 -44.45
C GLY A 8 -67.14 3.14 -43.16
N ALA A 9 -68.33 3.19 -42.57
CA ALA A 9 -68.65 2.47 -41.33
C ALA A 9 -68.77 0.95 -41.54
N LEU A 10 -69.15 0.53 -42.75
CA LEU A 10 -69.34 -0.88 -43.09
C LEU A 10 -67.99 -1.59 -43.28
N LEU A 11 -66.97 -0.88 -43.80
CA LEU A 11 -65.61 -1.39 -43.95
C LEU A 11 -64.88 -1.53 -42.60
N VAL A 12 -65.07 -0.59 -41.68
CA VAL A 12 -64.48 -0.66 -40.33
C VAL A 12 -65.15 -1.76 -39.48
N GLY A 13 -66.48 -1.92 -39.60
CA GLY A 13 -67.21 -2.98 -38.92
C GLY A 13 -66.80 -4.39 -39.36
N VAL A 14 -66.54 -4.60 -40.66
CA VAL A 14 -66.08 -5.89 -41.18
C VAL A 14 -64.66 -6.22 -40.73
N SER A 15 -63.75 -5.23 -40.68
CA SER A 15 -62.40 -5.45 -40.14
C SER A 15 -62.38 -5.77 -38.64
N LEU A 16 -63.27 -5.16 -37.84
CA LEU A 16 -63.38 -5.47 -36.42
C LEU A 16 -63.97 -6.86 -36.18
N ALA A 17 -64.96 -7.26 -36.99
CA ALA A 17 -65.56 -8.59 -36.92
C ALA A 17 -64.58 -9.71 -37.30
N PHE A 18 -63.73 -9.51 -38.32
CA PHE A 18 -62.67 -10.46 -38.67
C PHE A 18 -61.56 -10.53 -37.61
N GLY A 19 -61.21 -9.41 -36.98
CA GLY A 19 -60.23 -9.39 -35.88
C GLY A 19 -60.71 -10.11 -34.62
N VAL A 20 -61.97 -9.92 -34.25
CA VAL A 20 -62.58 -10.60 -33.09
C VAL A 20 -62.82 -12.09 -33.37
N ALA A 21 -63.29 -12.45 -34.57
CA ALA A 21 -63.47 -13.86 -34.95
C ALA A 21 -62.13 -14.62 -35.06
N GLY A 22 -61.08 -13.98 -35.60
CA GLY A 22 -59.73 -14.53 -35.65
C GLY A 22 -59.09 -14.69 -34.27
N GLY A 23 -59.30 -13.72 -33.37
CA GLY A 23 -58.84 -13.79 -31.97
C GLY A 23 -59.53 -14.88 -31.17
N TYR A 24 -60.84 -15.07 -31.36
CA TYR A 24 -61.60 -16.12 -30.66
C TYR A 24 -61.24 -17.53 -31.15
N TRP A 25 -61.01 -17.70 -32.46
CA TRP A 25 -60.59 -18.99 -33.03
C TRP A 25 -59.18 -19.41 -32.59
N PHE A 26 -58.23 -18.46 -32.52
CA PHE A 26 -56.86 -18.72 -32.06
C PHE A 26 -56.78 -18.99 -30.54
N ALA A 27 -57.65 -18.36 -29.75
CA ALA A 27 -57.79 -18.64 -28.32
C ALA A 27 -58.42 -20.02 -28.08
N HIS A 28 -59.42 -20.42 -28.89
CA HIS A 28 -60.09 -21.71 -28.73
C HIS A 28 -59.22 -22.91 -29.15
N GLN A 29 -58.34 -22.74 -30.15
CA GLN A 29 -57.37 -23.79 -30.54
C GLN A 29 -56.24 -24.00 -29.53
N ARG A 30 -55.97 -23.05 -28.64
CA ARG A 30 -54.97 -23.21 -27.56
C ARG A 30 -55.53 -23.79 -26.25
N VAL A 31 -56.86 -23.92 -26.12
CA VAL A 31 -57.52 -24.48 -24.92
C VAL A 31 -57.98 -25.94 -25.12
N SER A 32 -57.87 -26.48 -26.34
CA SER A 32 -58.26 -27.89 -26.64
C SER A 32 -57.08 -28.86 -26.75
N GLY A 33 -55.91 -28.49 -26.22
CA GLY A 33 -54.70 -29.32 -26.16
C GLY A 33 -54.35 -29.76 -24.74
N VAL A 34 -55.33 -30.20 -23.95
CA VAL A 34 -55.08 -30.94 -22.70
C VAL A 34 -55.43 -32.41 -22.97
N PRO A 35 -54.44 -33.31 -23.07
CA PRO A 35 -54.72 -34.74 -23.06
C PRO A 35 -55.32 -35.10 -21.70
N GLY A 36 -56.52 -35.66 -21.75
CA GLY A 36 -57.21 -36.20 -20.59
C GLY A 36 -56.42 -37.32 -19.92
N ALA A 37 -56.55 -37.37 -18.60
CA ALA A 37 -56.10 -38.46 -17.77
C ALA A 37 -56.70 -39.80 -18.25
N SER A 38 -55.83 -40.81 -18.36
CA SER A 38 -56.17 -42.21 -18.20
C SER A 38 -55.14 -42.83 -17.24
N PRO A 39 -55.52 -43.87 -16.47
CA PRO A 39 -54.89 -44.17 -15.18
C PRO A 39 -53.68 -45.10 -15.29
N GLU A 40 -52.88 -45.07 -14.21
CA GLU A 40 -51.87 -46.05 -13.76
C GLU A 40 -50.61 -46.29 -14.62
N GLN A 41 -49.48 -45.84 -14.08
CA GLN A 41 -48.29 -46.69 -13.91
C GLN A 41 -47.35 -46.07 -12.86
N SER A 42 -47.28 -46.73 -11.70
CA SER A 42 -46.33 -46.45 -10.63
C SER A 42 -44.89 -46.65 -11.12
N PRO A 43 -43.96 -45.69 -10.95
CA PRO A 43 -42.55 -45.99 -10.97
C PRO A 43 -42.18 -46.58 -9.60
N ASN A 44 -41.64 -47.79 -9.65
CA ASN A 44 -41.07 -48.51 -8.53
C ASN A 44 -40.08 -47.64 -7.72
N SER A 45 -40.30 -47.63 -6.41
CA SER A 45 -39.29 -47.57 -5.34
C SER A 45 -38.07 -46.66 -5.57
N SER A 46 -38.23 -45.36 -5.29
CA SER A 46 -37.11 -44.55 -4.80
C SER A 46 -36.90 -44.87 -3.32
N GLU A 47 -35.71 -45.40 -2.99
CA GLU A 47 -35.24 -45.62 -1.63
C GLU A 47 -35.62 -44.45 -0.69
N GLU A 48 -36.29 -44.76 0.41
CA GLU A 48 -36.65 -43.80 1.46
C GLU A 48 -35.40 -43.12 2.01
N ARG A 49 -35.11 -41.89 1.54
CA ARG A 49 -34.18 -41.01 2.25
C ARG A 49 -34.84 -40.59 3.56
N LYS A 50 -34.33 -41.14 4.67
CA LYS A 50 -34.77 -40.82 6.03
C LYS A 50 -34.59 -39.32 6.29
N ALA A 51 -35.69 -38.59 6.52
CA ALA A 51 -35.63 -37.19 6.96
C ALA A 51 -34.98 -37.11 8.35
N LEU A 52 -34.03 -36.17 8.54
CA LEU A 52 -33.24 -36.06 9.77
C LEU A 52 -34.05 -35.38 10.89
N TYR A 53 -34.77 -34.32 10.56
CA TYR A 53 -35.79 -33.68 11.40
C TYR A 53 -36.70 -32.80 10.52
N TRP A 54 -37.84 -32.44 11.05
CA TRP A 54 -38.86 -31.58 10.47
C TRP A 54 -38.81 -30.23 11.19
N TYR A 55 -38.99 -29.11 10.50
CA TYR A 55 -38.99 -27.79 11.13
C TYR A 55 -40.02 -26.84 10.52
N ASP A 56 -40.37 -25.80 11.28
CA ASP A 56 -41.22 -24.70 10.82
C ASP A 56 -40.32 -23.62 10.19
N PRO A 57 -40.53 -23.24 8.91
CA PRO A 57 -39.75 -22.20 8.25
C PRO A 57 -39.69 -20.85 8.98
N MET A 58 -40.70 -20.54 9.81
CA MET A 58 -40.75 -19.28 10.58
C MET A 58 -40.06 -19.38 11.95
N TYR A 59 -39.86 -20.59 12.49
CA TYR A 59 -39.12 -20.84 13.73
C TYR A 59 -38.11 -21.99 13.54
N PRO A 60 -37.02 -21.76 12.76
CA PRO A 60 -36.09 -22.81 12.37
C PRO A 60 -35.23 -23.38 13.52
N GLN A 61 -35.29 -22.77 14.71
CA GLN A 61 -34.55 -23.25 15.89
C GLN A 61 -35.17 -24.53 16.50
N GLN A 62 -36.46 -24.80 16.26
CA GLN A 62 -37.17 -25.91 16.87
C GLN A 62 -37.31 -27.09 15.90
N LYS A 63 -36.80 -28.25 16.33
CA LYS A 63 -36.70 -29.47 15.52
C LYS A 63 -37.74 -30.48 15.97
N PHE A 64 -38.43 -31.10 15.01
CA PHE A 64 -39.48 -32.08 15.24
C PHE A 64 -39.09 -33.42 14.59
N ASP A 65 -39.33 -34.53 15.28
CA ASP A 65 -38.91 -35.84 14.80
C ASP A 65 -39.93 -36.51 13.86
N LYS A 66 -41.13 -35.92 13.70
CA LYS A 66 -42.26 -36.49 12.97
C LYS A 66 -42.91 -35.49 12.02
N PRO A 67 -43.49 -35.96 10.89
CA PRO A 67 -44.41 -35.18 10.10
C PRO A 67 -45.57 -34.66 10.95
N GLY A 68 -45.91 -33.37 10.83
CA GLY A 68 -47.02 -32.80 11.58
C GLY A 68 -47.29 -31.34 11.24
N LYS A 69 -48.35 -30.81 11.82
CA LYS A 69 -48.59 -29.37 11.84
C LYS A 69 -47.80 -28.73 12.98
N SER A 70 -47.20 -27.56 12.70
CA SER A 70 -46.48 -26.76 13.67
C SER A 70 -47.42 -26.34 14.81
N PRO A 71 -47.03 -26.54 16.08
CA PRO A 71 -47.82 -26.10 17.24
C PRO A 71 -48.03 -24.58 17.32
N PHE A 72 -47.25 -23.79 16.57
CA PHE A 72 -47.26 -22.34 16.65
C PHE A 72 -48.20 -21.68 15.66
N MET A 73 -48.37 -22.29 14.47
CA MET A 73 -49.03 -21.64 13.34
C MET A 73 -49.90 -22.59 12.49
N ASP A 74 -50.13 -23.83 12.93
CA ASP A 74 -51.00 -24.82 12.25
C ASP A 74 -50.59 -25.16 10.79
N MET A 75 -49.39 -24.74 10.37
CA MET A 75 -48.81 -25.02 9.05
C MET A 75 -48.05 -26.34 9.04
N GLN A 76 -47.96 -26.98 7.87
CA GLN A 76 -47.31 -28.28 7.73
C GLN A 76 -45.79 -28.16 7.81
N LEU A 77 -45.17 -28.92 8.72
CA LEU A 77 -43.72 -28.95 8.90
C LEU A 77 -43.02 -29.48 7.65
N VAL A 78 -41.81 -28.99 7.37
CA VAL A 78 -41.03 -29.34 6.18
C VAL A 78 -39.88 -30.29 6.56
N PRO A 79 -39.67 -31.43 5.86
CA PRO A 79 -38.59 -32.36 6.16
C PRO A 79 -37.24 -31.86 5.65
N LEU A 80 -36.21 -31.89 6.51
CA LEU A 80 -34.82 -31.68 6.12
C LEU A 80 -34.09 -33.02 6.00
N TYR A 81 -33.52 -33.30 4.83
CA TYR A 81 -32.75 -34.52 4.56
C TYR A 81 -31.26 -34.32 4.88
N ALA A 82 -30.58 -35.38 5.30
CA ALA A 82 -29.13 -35.34 5.50
C ALA A 82 -28.40 -35.17 4.15
N GLY A 83 -27.89 -33.96 3.89
CA GLY A 83 -26.84 -33.74 2.90
C GLY A 83 -25.53 -34.37 3.40
N GLY A 84 -24.76 -34.99 2.51
CA GLY A 84 -23.47 -35.61 2.83
C GLY A 84 -22.52 -34.64 3.52
N ALA A 85 -21.65 -35.16 4.39
CA ALA A 85 -20.83 -34.37 5.31
C ALA A 85 -19.84 -33.36 4.67
N GLY A 86 -19.75 -33.27 3.34
CA GLY A 86 -19.03 -32.22 2.62
C GLY A 86 -19.83 -30.94 2.35
N ASP A 87 -21.17 -30.96 2.43
CA ASP A 87 -22.06 -29.86 2.01
C ASP A 87 -22.28 -28.77 3.07
N ARG A 88 -21.71 -28.92 4.28
CA ARG A 88 -21.93 -27.96 5.38
C ARG A 88 -21.14 -26.65 5.27
N ALA A 89 -20.37 -26.46 4.20
CA ALA A 89 -19.48 -25.31 4.02
C ALA A 89 -19.78 -24.48 2.76
N THR A 90 -20.68 -24.93 1.90
CA THR A 90 -20.85 -24.38 0.55
C THR A 90 -22.32 -24.18 0.21
N VAL A 91 -22.66 -23.02 -0.36
CA VAL A 91 -23.98 -22.74 -0.92
C VAL A 91 -24.00 -23.19 -2.37
N SER A 92 -24.83 -24.19 -2.68
CA SER A 92 -25.14 -24.55 -4.06
C SER A 92 -26.26 -23.66 -4.60
N ILE A 93 -26.06 -23.07 -5.77
CA ILE A 93 -27.06 -22.24 -6.45
C ILE A 93 -27.22 -22.72 -7.88
N ASP A 94 -28.47 -22.78 -8.32
CA ASP A 94 -28.81 -23.16 -9.69
C ASP A 94 -28.12 -22.23 -10.72
N PRO A 95 -27.43 -22.77 -11.74
CA PRO A 95 -26.77 -21.98 -12.77
C PRO A 95 -27.68 -20.96 -13.46
N SER A 96 -28.97 -21.27 -13.66
CA SER A 96 -29.93 -20.33 -14.26
C SER A 96 -30.16 -19.10 -13.40
N LEU A 97 -30.18 -19.28 -12.06
CA LEU A 97 -30.31 -18.18 -11.11
C LEU A 97 -29.04 -17.32 -11.14
N THR A 98 -27.86 -17.93 -11.16
CA THR A 98 -26.57 -17.21 -11.21
C THR A 98 -26.44 -16.34 -12.47
N GLN A 99 -26.93 -16.84 -13.61
CA GLN A 99 -26.96 -16.11 -14.86
C GLN A 99 -27.95 -14.94 -14.83
N ASN A 100 -29.15 -15.16 -14.27
CA ASN A 100 -30.16 -14.10 -14.13
C ASN A 100 -29.74 -13.00 -13.15
N LEU A 101 -28.98 -13.37 -12.12
CA LEU A 101 -28.38 -12.46 -11.14
C LEU A 101 -27.19 -11.67 -11.71
N GLY A 102 -26.65 -12.07 -12.85
CA GLY A 102 -25.51 -11.42 -13.49
C GLY A 102 -24.23 -11.52 -12.67
N LEU A 103 -24.00 -12.65 -11.97
CA LEU A 103 -22.81 -12.84 -11.15
C LEU A 103 -21.53 -12.64 -12.00
N ARG A 104 -20.58 -11.88 -11.46
CA ARG A 104 -19.27 -11.65 -12.06
C ARG A 104 -18.19 -12.25 -11.18
N PHE A 105 -17.14 -12.73 -11.82
CA PHE A 105 -16.02 -13.38 -11.16
C PHE A 105 -14.72 -12.68 -11.52
N ALA A 106 -13.81 -12.60 -10.56
CA ALA A 106 -12.42 -12.26 -10.77
C ALA A 106 -11.53 -13.39 -10.29
N THR A 107 -10.33 -13.48 -10.84
CA THR A 107 -9.33 -14.45 -10.39
C THR A 107 -8.39 -13.77 -9.40
N VAL A 108 -8.10 -14.43 -8.28
CA VAL A 108 -7.09 -14.00 -7.33
C VAL A 108 -5.74 -14.10 -8.03
N THR A 109 -5.07 -12.96 -8.19
CA THR A 109 -3.75 -12.92 -8.83
C THR A 109 -2.72 -12.39 -7.85
N ARG A 110 -1.48 -12.84 -8.05
CA ARG A 110 -0.34 -12.35 -7.29
C ARG A 110 0.36 -11.27 -8.12
N GLY A 111 0.62 -10.12 -7.52
CA GLY A 111 1.25 -9.00 -8.20
C GLY A 111 1.97 -8.07 -7.24
N ILE A 112 2.83 -7.22 -7.81
CA ILE A 112 3.41 -6.08 -7.10
C ILE A 112 2.29 -5.04 -6.99
N PHE A 113 2.08 -4.52 -5.79
CA PHE A 113 1.04 -3.54 -5.53
C PHE A 113 1.67 -2.15 -5.47
N ASP A 114 1.52 -1.39 -6.54
CA ASP A 114 1.88 0.03 -6.54
C ASP A 114 0.81 0.80 -5.77
N SER A 115 1.01 1.01 -4.48
CA SER A 115 0.15 1.92 -3.72
C SER A 115 0.69 3.34 -3.86
N SER A 116 -0.19 4.33 -3.95
CA SER A 116 0.21 5.73 -3.89
C SER A 116 -0.37 6.39 -2.66
N LEU A 117 0.44 7.21 -1.99
CA LEU A 117 0.01 8.07 -0.90
C LEU A 117 -0.18 9.49 -1.43
N ASP A 118 -1.41 10.00 -1.34
CA ASP A 118 -1.72 11.39 -1.61
C ASP A 118 -1.70 12.19 -0.31
N VAL A 119 -0.82 13.19 -0.25
CA VAL A 119 -0.62 14.07 0.90
C VAL A 119 -0.48 15.51 0.43
N THR A 120 -0.54 16.44 1.37
CA THR A 120 -0.39 17.87 1.08
C THR A 120 0.97 18.37 1.53
N GLY A 121 1.46 19.37 0.82
CA GLY A 121 2.70 20.05 1.17
C GLY A 121 2.64 21.55 0.88
N VAL A 122 3.60 22.27 1.45
CA VAL A 122 3.76 23.71 1.25
C VAL A 122 5.16 23.98 0.75
N LEU A 123 5.27 24.83 -0.27
CA LEU A 123 6.55 25.29 -0.77
C LEU A 123 7.19 26.25 0.25
N ALA A 124 8.46 26.06 0.51
CA ALA A 124 9.30 26.85 1.39
C ALA A 124 10.56 27.28 0.65
N PHE A 125 11.21 28.34 1.16
CA PHE A 125 12.53 28.70 0.70
C PHE A 125 13.51 27.55 0.96
N ASN A 126 14.48 27.38 0.06
CA ASN A 126 15.61 26.52 0.34
C ASN A 126 16.50 27.21 1.39
N GLU A 127 16.48 26.71 2.63
CA GLU A 127 17.26 27.31 3.73
C GLU A 127 18.76 26.99 3.63
N ARG A 128 19.19 26.16 2.65
CA ARG A 128 20.61 26.01 2.32
C ARG A 128 21.10 27.08 1.35
N ASP A 129 20.22 27.64 0.53
CA ASP A 129 20.55 28.68 -0.45
C ASP A 129 20.25 30.06 0.16
N VAL A 130 20.99 30.43 1.21
CA VAL A 130 20.80 31.68 1.95
C VAL A 130 22.09 32.47 2.01
N ALA A 131 22.00 33.75 1.63
CA ALA A 131 23.08 34.71 1.78
C ALA A 131 22.71 35.75 2.83
N VAL A 132 23.50 35.79 3.91
CA VAL A 132 23.42 36.83 4.93
C VAL A 132 24.56 37.83 4.67
N ILE A 133 24.20 39.06 4.32
CA ILE A 133 25.15 40.13 4.03
C ILE A 133 25.35 40.94 5.31
N GLN A 134 26.58 40.89 5.83
CA GLN A 134 26.97 41.59 7.05
C GLN A 134 28.05 42.64 6.80
N ALA A 135 28.05 43.70 7.60
CA ALA A 135 29.15 44.66 7.65
C ALA A 135 30.39 43.97 8.24
N ARG A 136 31.50 43.99 7.49
CA ARG A 136 32.80 43.49 7.99
C ARG A 136 33.57 44.51 8.83
N THR A 137 33.24 45.78 8.62
CA THR A 137 33.96 46.94 9.13
C THR A 137 32.94 48.04 9.43
N PRO A 138 33.13 48.83 10.50
CA PRO A 138 32.27 49.97 10.78
C PRO A 138 32.32 51.02 9.66
N GLY A 139 31.21 51.70 9.43
CA GLY A 139 31.09 52.71 8.37
C GLY A 139 29.77 53.46 8.37
N PHE A 140 29.60 54.33 7.39
CA PHE A 140 28.40 55.16 7.21
C PHE A 140 27.72 54.80 5.89
N VAL A 141 26.42 54.55 5.92
CA VAL A 141 25.63 54.26 4.72
C VAL A 141 25.39 55.57 3.97
N GLU A 142 26.03 55.74 2.82
CA GLU A 142 25.85 56.93 1.98
C GLU A 142 24.62 56.82 1.09
N ARG A 143 24.41 55.63 0.52
CA ARG A 143 23.34 55.39 -0.44
C ARG A 143 22.77 53.98 -0.26
N VAL A 144 21.46 53.86 -0.40
CA VAL A 144 20.77 52.57 -0.48
C VAL A 144 20.04 52.53 -1.82
N TYR A 145 20.22 51.45 -2.56
CA TYR A 145 19.55 51.26 -3.84
C TYR A 145 18.06 50.96 -3.62
N ALA A 146 17.23 51.24 -4.62
CA ALA A 146 15.78 51.12 -4.52
C ALA A 146 15.30 49.66 -4.54
N HIS A 147 15.56 48.94 -3.45
CA HIS A 147 15.14 47.56 -3.22
C HIS A 147 14.29 47.47 -1.94
N ALA A 148 13.27 46.63 -1.98
CA ALA A 148 12.40 46.34 -0.85
C ALA A 148 12.39 44.83 -0.53
N PRO A 149 12.14 44.44 0.73
CA PRO A 149 11.83 43.06 1.06
C PRO A 149 10.72 42.49 0.15
N GLY A 150 10.98 41.33 -0.44
CA GLY A 150 10.13 40.69 -1.45
C GLY A 150 10.64 40.85 -2.89
N ASP A 151 11.55 41.79 -3.16
CA ASP A 151 12.09 41.99 -4.50
C ASP A 151 13.00 40.83 -4.93
N ALA A 152 12.88 40.45 -6.21
CA ALA A 152 13.78 39.49 -6.84
C ALA A 152 15.06 40.19 -7.30
N LEU A 153 16.21 39.70 -6.83
CA LEU A 153 17.53 40.20 -7.11
C LEU A 153 18.33 39.21 -7.98
N LYS A 154 19.11 39.76 -8.89
CA LYS A 154 20.16 39.01 -9.60
C LYS A 154 21.41 38.92 -8.73
N ALA A 155 22.26 37.93 -9.01
CA ALA A 155 23.59 37.89 -8.42
C ALA A 155 24.35 39.19 -8.78
N ASN A 156 25.09 39.70 -7.81
CA ASN A 156 25.81 40.98 -7.83
C ASN A 156 24.94 42.25 -7.93
N ALA A 157 23.62 42.16 -7.69
CA ALA A 157 22.79 43.36 -7.57
C ALA A 157 23.27 44.23 -6.40
N ALA A 158 23.41 45.54 -6.63
CA ALA A 158 23.88 46.48 -5.64
C ALA A 158 22.77 46.82 -4.63
N LEU A 159 23.10 46.78 -3.34
CA LEU A 159 22.16 46.95 -2.22
C LEU A 159 22.37 48.30 -1.53
N ALA A 160 23.61 48.62 -1.18
CA ALA A 160 23.97 49.87 -0.50
C ALA A 160 25.44 50.22 -0.75
N ASP A 161 25.76 51.51 -0.67
CA ASP A 161 27.13 52.01 -0.63
C ASP A 161 27.47 52.47 0.79
N ILE A 162 28.56 51.96 1.32
CA ILE A 162 29.04 52.24 2.68
C ILE A 162 30.40 52.93 2.59
N LEU A 163 30.50 54.12 3.16
CA LEU A 163 31.76 54.80 3.39
C LEU A 163 32.48 54.15 4.58
N VAL A 164 33.71 53.71 4.35
CA VAL A 164 34.58 53.12 5.38
C VAL A 164 35.81 54.02 5.56
N PRO A 165 35.78 54.97 6.51
CA PRO A 165 36.82 55.99 6.65
C PRO A 165 38.23 55.42 6.92
N GLU A 166 38.31 54.33 7.69
CA GLU A 166 39.60 53.70 8.03
C GLU A 166 40.37 53.20 6.79
N TRP A 167 39.66 52.83 5.72
CA TRP A 167 40.28 52.37 4.48
C TRP A 167 40.92 53.52 3.70
N ALA A 168 40.43 54.75 3.84
CA ALA A 168 41.01 55.90 3.13
C ALA A 168 42.48 56.14 3.54
N ALA A 169 42.76 56.08 4.84
CA ALA A 169 44.11 56.23 5.38
C ALA A 169 45.02 55.08 4.92
N ALA A 170 44.58 53.83 5.08
CA ALA A 170 45.36 52.65 4.70
C ALA A 170 45.63 52.58 3.19
N GLN A 171 44.69 53.01 2.35
CA GLN A 171 44.88 53.06 0.90
C GLN A 171 45.88 54.13 0.47
N THR A 172 45.90 55.28 1.14
CA THR A 172 46.87 56.35 0.85
C THR A 172 48.30 55.87 1.11
N GLU A 173 48.51 55.15 2.22
CA GLU A 173 49.80 54.52 2.55
C GLU A 173 50.19 53.45 1.52
N PHE A 174 49.25 52.57 1.14
CA PHE A 174 49.47 51.55 0.11
C PHE A 174 49.88 52.16 -1.24
N LEU A 175 49.24 53.25 -1.67
CA LEU A 175 49.56 53.94 -2.92
C LEU A 175 50.93 54.65 -2.87
N ALA A 176 51.31 55.19 -1.71
CA ALA A 176 52.63 55.79 -1.51
C ALA A 176 53.75 54.73 -1.60
N ILE A 177 53.57 53.56 -0.96
CA ILE A 177 54.52 52.44 -1.04
C ILE A 177 54.62 51.92 -2.48
N LYS A 178 53.49 51.81 -3.18
CA LYS A 178 53.46 51.40 -4.59
C LYS A 178 54.31 52.33 -5.47
N HIS A 179 54.28 53.63 -5.21
CA HIS A 179 55.09 54.59 -5.95
C HIS A 179 56.60 54.42 -5.72
N ASN A 180 57.00 53.98 -4.53
CA ASN A 180 58.41 53.73 -4.17
C ASN A 180 58.98 52.43 -4.76
N GLY A 181 58.13 51.48 -5.18
CA GLY A 181 58.53 50.28 -5.93
C GLY A 181 59.09 49.10 -5.12
N ASP A 182 59.01 49.14 -3.80
CA ASP A 182 59.41 48.01 -2.93
C ASP A 182 58.32 46.91 -2.92
N ALA A 183 58.66 45.74 -3.46
CA ALA A 183 57.73 44.63 -3.61
C ALA A 183 57.31 43.98 -2.28
N ASP A 184 58.21 43.90 -1.30
CA ASP A 184 57.95 43.26 -0.02
C ASP A 184 57.07 44.18 0.84
N LEU A 185 57.36 45.48 0.85
CA LEU A 185 56.51 46.47 1.51
C LEU A 185 55.13 46.57 0.86
N LEU A 186 55.06 46.49 -0.47
CA LEU A 186 53.78 46.48 -1.19
C LEU A 186 52.95 45.24 -0.83
N ALA A 187 53.59 44.06 -0.74
CA ALA A 187 52.91 42.84 -0.31
C ALA A 187 52.40 42.94 1.13
N ALA A 188 53.19 43.49 2.06
CA ALA A 188 52.79 43.72 3.45
C ALA A 188 51.62 44.72 3.55
N ALA A 189 51.69 45.83 2.81
CA ALA A 189 50.61 46.82 2.76
C ALA A 189 49.32 46.25 2.16
N ARG A 190 49.43 45.42 1.10
CA ARG A 190 48.29 44.68 0.53
C ARG A 190 47.67 43.74 1.57
N GLN A 191 48.49 43.01 2.32
CA GLN A 191 48.01 42.11 3.36
C GLN A 191 47.31 42.87 4.49
N ARG A 192 47.83 44.03 4.90
CA ARG A 192 47.19 44.90 5.89
C ARG A 192 45.79 45.34 5.44
N LEU A 193 45.61 45.77 4.18
CA LEU A 193 44.28 46.12 3.64
C LEU A 193 43.30 44.92 3.68
N ARG A 194 43.78 43.70 3.43
CA ARG A 194 42.93 42.50 3.54
C ARG A 194 42.50 42.24 4.98
N LEU A 195 43.40 42.47 5.94
CA LEU A 195 43.13 42.28 7.37
C LEU A 195 42.14 43.32 7.94
N THR A 196 42.03 44.51 7.34
CA THR A 196 40.99 45.50 7.69
C THR A 196 39.63 45.19 7.07
N GLY A 197 39.46 44.01 6.44
CA GLY A 197 38.20 43.56 5.86
C GLY A 197 37.94 44.03 4.43
N MET A 198 38.90 44.71 3.79
CA MET A 198 38.74 45.23 2.42
C MET A 198 38.70 44.08 1.39
N PRO A 199 37.69 44.03 0.50
CA PRO A 199 37.61 42.99 -0.52
C PRO A 199 38.79 43.03 -1.51
N ALA A 200 39.30 41.86 -1.91
CA ALA A 200 40.42 41.76 -2.86
C ALA A 200 40.17 42.45 -4.21
N ALA A 201 38.91 42.45 -4.67
CA ALA A 201 38.50 43.17 -5.88
C ALA A 201 38.70 44.70 -5.74
N LEU A 202 38.33 45.25 -4.58
CA LEU A 202 38.48 46.68 -4.29
C LEU A 202 39.96 47.06 -4.13
N ILE A 203 40.77 46.21 -3.48
CA ILE A 203 42.24 46.41 -3.38
C ILE A 203 42.86 46.48 -4.78
N THR A 204 42.50 45.53 -5.65
CA THR A 204 42.97 45.50 -7.05
C THR A 204 42.53 46.75 -7.82
N GLN A 205 41.32 47.25 -7.55
CA GLN A 205 40.82 48.47 -8.18
C GLN A 205 41.58 49.72 -7.71
N VAL A 206 41.89 49.85 -6.42
CA VAL A 206 42.75 50.93 -5.90
C VAL A 206 44.14 50.83 -6.51
N GLU A 207 44.71 49.63 -6.55
CA GLU A 207 46.02 49.40 -7.17
C GLU A 207 46.03 49.79 -8.65
N ARG A 208 45.03 49.40 -9.45
CA ARG A 208 44.96 49.74 -10.88
C ARG A 208 44.66 51.21 -11.13
N SER A 209 43.74 51.80 -10.37
CA SER A 209 43.29 53.18 -10.59
C SER A 209 44.24 54.23 -10.02
N GLY A 210 45.09 53.87 -9.05
CA GLY A 210 45.97 54.80 -8.36
C GLY A 210 45.22 55.82 -7.50
N LYS A 211 43.93 55.58 -7.21
CA LYS A 211 43.05 56.48 -6.47
C LYS A 211 42.45 55.78 -5.26
N VAL A 212 42.29 56.53 -4.18
CA VAL A 212 41.60 56.08 -2.97
C VAL A 212 40.11 55.86 -3.28
N GLN A 213 39.58 54.71 -2.87
CA GLN A 213 38.19 54.26 -2.98
C GLN A 213 37.66 53.94 -1.58
N PRO A 214 37.12 54.93 -0.85
CA PRO A 214 36.68 54.74 0.53
C PRO A 214 35.27 54.11 0.61
N ASN A 215 34.56 53.99 -0.52
CA ASN A 215 33.21 53.45 -0.60
C ASN A 215 33.23 51.97 -0.95
N LEU A 216 32.47 51.18 -0.20
CA LEU A 216 32.15 49.79 -0.48
C LEU A 216 30.73 49.69 -1.01
N THR A 217 30.56 49.26 -2.27
CA THR A 217 29.26 48.82 -2.76
C THR A 217 29.00 47.39 -2.29
N LEU A 218 28.01 47.22 -1.44
CA LEU A 218 27.50 45.92 -1.05
C LEU A 218 26.61 45.36 -2.15
N THR A 219 26.87 44.10 -2.50
CA THR A 219 26.13 43.39 -3.54
C THR A 219 25.59 42.08 -3.01
N SER A 220 24.48 41.60 -3.58
CA SER A 220 23.99 40.24 -3.30
C SER A 220 24.93 39.19 -3.91
N PRO A 221 25.48 38.23 -3.14
CA PRO A 221 26.36 37.20 -3.69
C PRO A 221 25.62 36.13 -4.50
N ILE A 222 24.31 35.98 -4.27
CA ILE A 222 23.44 35.02 -4.96
C ILE A 222 22.26 35.74 -5.64
N SER A 223 21.64 35.09 -6.61
CA SER A 223 20.33 35.49 -7.13
C SER A 223 19.21 34.93 -6.25
N GLY A 224 18.18 35.70 -5.97
CA GLY A 224 17.11 35.27 -5.07
C GLY A 224 16.13 36.37 -4.71
N VAL A 225 15.41 36.21 -3.62
CA VAL A 225 14.50 37.21 -3.06
C VAL A 225 15.13 37.84 -1.83
N LEU A 226 15.06 39.17 -1.77
CA LEU A 226 15.47 39.95 -0.60
C LEU A 226 14.45 39.71 0.52
N GLN A 227 14.83 39.04 1.60
CA GLN A 227 13.97 38.83 2.77
C GLN A 227 13.99 40.02 3.71
N GLU A 228 15.18 40.58 3.95
CA GLU A 228 15.41 41.64 4.92
C GLU A 228 16.39 42.65 4.32
N LEU A 229 16.11 43.93 4.56
CA LEU A 229 17.01 45.04 4.25
C LEU A 229 17.01 46.00 5.45
N ASN A 230 18.03 45.87 6.29
CA ASN A 230 18.12 46.57 7.58
C ASN A 230 19.00 47.83 7.50
N VAL A 231 19.24 48.35 6.30
CA VAL A 231 20.04 49.55 6.06
C VAL A 231 19.21 50.64 5.40
N ARG A 232 19.44 51.88 5.83
CA ARG A 232 18.88 53.09 5.24
C ARG A 232 19.99 54.13 5.12
N ALA A 233 19.83 55.03 4.14
CA ALA A 233 20.79 56.13 3.95
C ALA A 233 20.91 56.97 5.23
N GLY A 234 22.13 57.32 5.61
CA GLY A 234 22.46 58.05 6.83
C GLY A 234 22.66 57.20 8.08
N MET A 235 22.44 55.87 8.02
CA MET A 235 22.74 54.99 9.15
C MET A 235 24.24 54.77 9.33
N THR A 236 24.66 54.63 10.58
CA THR A 236 25.97 54.08 10.93
C THR A 236 25.84 52.56 11.07
N VAL A 237 26.79 51.82 10.52
CA VAL A 237 26.88 50.36 10.68
C VAL A 237 28.11 49.99 11.49
N SER A 238 27.98 48.94 12.28
CA SER A 238 29.05 48.32 13.06
C SER A 238 29.46 47.00 12.42
N ALA A 239 30.69 46.55 12.68
CA ALA A 239 31.10 45.21 12.27
C ALA A 239 30.21 44.14 12.92
N GLY A 240 29.70 43.22 12.10
CA GLY A 240 28.76 42.18 12.52
C GLY A 240 27.29 42.50 12.27
N ASP A 241 26.94 43.76 11.96
CA ASP A 241 25.56 44.14 11.66
C ASP A 241 25.05 43.39 10.42
N THR A 242 23.86 42.80 10.53
CA THR A 242 23.19 42.12 9.41
C THR A 242 22.42 43.14 8.58
N LEU A 243 22.93 43.41 7.38
CA LEU A 243 22.47 44.50 6.52
C LEU A 243 21.39 44.04 5.56
N ALA A 244 21.52 42.83 5.02
CA ALA A 244 20.54 42.23 4.16
C ALA A 244 20.54 40.70 4.26
N ARG A 245 19.39 40.09 3.99
CA ARG A 245 19.25 38.64 3.85
C ARG A 245 18.60 38.33 2.52
N VAL A 246 19.24 37.49 1.73
CA VAL A 246 18.74 37.05 0.42
C VAL A 246 18.59 35.55 0.43
N ASN A 247 17.43 35.04 0.03
CA ASN A 247 17.16 33.62 -0.12
C ASN A 247 17.07 33.28 -1.60
N GLY A 248 17.82 32.29 -2.04
CA GLY A 248 17.76 31.80 -3.40
C GLY A 248 16.41 31.21 -3.77
N LEU A 249 16.08 31.30 -5.05
CA LEU A 249 14.86 30.75 -5.65
C LEU A 249 15.13 29.71 -6.74
N SER A 250 16.40 29.38 -6.99
CA SER A 250 16.82 28.42 -8.03
C SER A 250 16.27 27.02 -7.79
N SER A 251 16.17 26.65 -6.51
CA SER A 251 15.54 25.44 -5.99
C SER A 251 14.64 25.84 -4.84
N VAL A 252 13.51 25.16 -4.71
CA VAL A 252 12.57 25.35 -3.61
C VAL A 252 12.35 24.04 -2.90
N TRP A 253 12.09 24.10 -1.60
CA TRP A 253 11.73 22.93 -0.84
C TRP A 253 10.22 22.80 -0.79
N LEU A 254 9.73 21.60 -1.04
CA LEU A 254 8.36 21.23 -0.76
C LEU A 254 8.35 20.46 0.57
N ALA A 255 7.79 21.09 1.60
CA ALA A 255 7.58 20.48 2.90
C ALA A 255 6.25 19.72 2.88
N VAL A 256 6.34 18.40 2.74
CA VAL A 256 5.21 17.48 2.67
C VAL A 256 4.88 16.98 4.07
N ALA A 257 3.61 17.05 4.44
CA ALA A 257 3.12 16.54 5.71
C ALA A 257 2.62 15.09 5.53
N VAL A 258 3.37 14.13 6.05
CA VAL A 258 3.06 12.70 5.95
C VAL A 258 2.54 12.20 7.29
N PRO A 259 1.40 11.50 7.35
CA PRO A 259 0.92 10.87 8.59
C PRO A 259 1.95 9.90 9.19
N GLU A 260 2.06 9.86 10.52
CA GLU A 260 3.00 8.98 11.23
C GLU A 260 2.83 7.50 10.84
N SER A 261 1.58 7.04 10.70
CA SER A 261 1.20 5.67 10.27
C SER A 261 1.83 5.22 8.96
N ASP A 262 2.21 6.18 8.12
CA ASP A 262 2.60 5.98 6.72
C ASP A 262 4.08 6.30 6.48
N SER A 263 4.78 6.78 7.51
CA SER A 263 6.17 7.22 7.44
C SER A 263 7.16 6.09 7.13
N GLY A 264 6.91 4.88 7.62
CA GLY A 264 7.81 3.73 7.45
C GLY A 264 7.97 3.26 6.00
N ALA A 265 7.06 3.65 5.10
CA ALA A 265 7.13 3.31 3.68
C ALA A 265 7.91 4.33 2.84
N ILE A 266 8.32 5.46 3.42
CA ILE A 266 8.98 6.55 2.69
C ILE A 266 10.50 6.42 2.83
N THR A 267 11.19 6.55 1.70
CA THR A 267 12.66 6.48 1.65
C THR A 267 13.25 7.76 1.06
N VAL A 268 14.48 8.09 1.50
CA VAL A 268 15.23 9.21 0.91
C VAL A 268 15.65 8.84 -0.51
N GLY A 269 15.50 9.77 -1.46
CA GLY A 269 15.74 9.55 -2.88
C GLY A 269 14.50 9.08 -3.67
N GLN A 270 13.40 8.77 -2.99
CA GLN A 270 12.13 8.39 -3.63
C GLN A 270 11.61 9.51 -4.53
N ALA A 271 11.13 9.13 -5.72
CA ALA A 271 10.51 10.04 -6.66
C ALA A 271 9.12 10.47 -6.18
N VAL A 272 8.81 11.75 -6.37
CA VAL A 272 7.58 12.38 -5.91
C VAL A 272 6.99 13.22 -7.03
N GLU A 273 5.67 13.12 -7.21
CA GLU A 273 4.91 13.99 -8.11
C GLU A 273 4.16 15.04 -7.30
N ALA A 274 4.42 16.31 -7.59
CA ALA A 274 3.72 17.44 -7.00
C ALA A 274 2.84 18.15 -8.04
N ARG A 275 1.57 18.38 -7.69
CA ARG A 275 0.60 19.15 -8.47
C ARG A 275 0.19 20.38 -7.68
N LEU A 276 0.44 21.56 -8.24
CA LEU A 276 0.10 22.82 -7.58
C LEU A 276 -1.23 23.34 -8.14
N PRO A 277 -2.19 23.72 -7.30
CA PRO A 277 -3.42 24.39 -7.77
C PRO A 277 -3.15 25.68 -8.55
N ALA A 278 -2.05 26.37 -8.23
CA ALA A 278 -1.62 27.57 -8.94
C ALA A 278 -1.22 27.33 -10.41
N PHE A 279 -0.91 26.08 -10.79
CA PHE A 279 -0.46 25.70 -12.12
C PHE A 279 -1.20 24.44 -12.61
N PRO A 280 -2.49 24.56 -12.98
CA PRO A 280 -3.28 23.40 -13.39
C PRO A 280 -2.68 22.71 -14.62
N GLY A 281 -2.71 21.38 -14.63
CA GLY A 281 -2.21 20.54 -15.73
C GLY A 281 -0.68 20.34 -15.76
N THR A 282 0.08 20.98 -14.87
CA THR A 282 1.53 20.77 -14.76
C THR A 282 1.82 19.82 -13.60
N THR A 283 2.52 18.72 -13.88
CA THR A 283 3.06 17.84 -12.83
C THR A 283 4.54 18.14 -12.67
N LEU A 284 4.95 18.44 -11.44
CA LEU A 284 6.34 18.68 -11.10
C LEU A 284 6.91 17.40 -10.48
N SER A 285 8.04 16.94 -11.00
CA SER A 285 8.76 15.81 -10.42
C SER A 285 9.87 16.31 -9.52
N GLY A 286 9.99 15.71 -8.35
CA GLY A 286 11.07 15.97 -7.39
C GLY A 286 11.49 14.69 -6.68
N ASN A 287 12.55 14.79 -5.90
CA ASN A 287 13.05 13.67 -5.10
C ASN A 287 12.99 14.01 -3.62
N VAL A 288 12.68 13.02 -2.78
CA VAL A 288 12.79 13.17 -1.32
C VAL A 288 14.25 13.43 -0.96
N SER A 289 14.55 14.64 -0.51
CA SER A 289 15.89 15.06 -0.11
C SER A 289 16.21 14.62 1.33
N ALA A 290 15.22 14.66 2.21
CA ALA A 290 15.35 14.30 3.61
C ALA A 290 13.98 14.02 4.23
N ILE A 291 13.98 13.12 5.21
CA ILE A 291 12.87 12.92 6.13
C ILE A 291 13.31 13.58 7.44
N LEU A 292 12.60 14.61 7.91
CA LEU A 292 13.00 15.32 9.12
C LEU A 292 12.76 14.44 10.35
N PRO A 293 13.66 14.47 11.36
CA PRO A 293 13.53 13.60 12.54
C PRO A 293 12.40 14.03 13.48
N GLU A 294 11.91 15.26 13.34
CA GLU A 294 10.84 15.82 14.17
C GLU A 294 9.47 15.66 13.51
N THR A 295 8.54 15.09 14.25
CA THR A 295 7.12 15.09 13.93
C THR A 295 6.44 16.35 14.46
N ASN A 296 5.47 16.89 13.73
CA ASN A 296 4.61 17.95 14.23
C ASN A 296 3.57 17.34 15.21
N PRO A 297 3.62 17.66 16.52
CA PRO A 297 2.74 17.05 17.52
C PRO A 297 1.26 17.42 17.33
N ASP A 298 0.97 18.61 16.78
CA ASP A 298 -0.40 19.10 16.61
C ASP A 298 -1.14 18.34 15.51
N SER A 299 -0.43 17.97 14.44
CA SER A 299 -0.99 17.27 13.28
C SER A 299 -0.62 15.78 13.23
N ARG A 300 0.27 15.31 14.10
CA ARG A 300 0.86 13.96 14.07
C ARG A 300 1.41 13.59 12.68
N THR A 301 2.09 14.55 12.07
CA THR A 301 2.71 14.37 10.75
C THR A 301 4.23 14.47 10.83
N LEU A 302 4.89 13.62 10.07
CA LEU A 302 6.31 13.71 9.77
C LEU A 302 6.51 14.68 8.60
N ARG A 303 7.50 15.55 8.71
CA ARG A 303 7.83 16.51 7.64
C ARG A 303 8.83 15.88 6.68
N VAL A 304 8.39 15.58 5.47
CA VAL A 304 9.25 15.09 4.39
C VAL A 304 9.61 16.25 3.48
N ARG A 305 10.90 16.44 3.24
CA ARG A 305 11.42 17.54 2.42
C ARG A 305 11.75 17.03 1.03
N VAL A 306 11.05 17.55 0.04
CA VAL A 306 11.28 17.27 -1.38
C VAL A 306 11.95 18.49 -2.01
N GLU A 307 12.99 18.29 -2.79
CA GLU A 307 13.65 19.37 -3.51
C GLU A 307 13.08 19.48 -4.93
N LEU A 308 12.64 20.68 -5.30
CA LEU A 308 12.08 20.95 -6.62
C LEU A 308 12.94 21.99 -7.36
N PRO A 309 13.35 21.71 -8.60
CA PRO A 309 14.04 22.70 -9.43
C PRO A 309 13.07 23.82 -9.84
N ASN A 310 13.55 25.06 -9.83
CA ASN A 310 12.76 26.24 -10.17
C ASN A 310 13.53 27.19 -11.12
N PRO A 311 13.94 26.73 -12.31
CA PRO A 311 14.71 27.54 -13.26
C PRO A 311 13.94 28.79 -13.74
N ASP A 312 12.61 28.67 -13.87
CA ASP A 312 11.76 29.76 -14.36
C ASP A 312 11.34 30.75 -13.25
N GLY A 313 11.69 30.49 -11.98
CA GLY A 313 11.28 31.33 -10.84
C GLY A 313 9.76 31.35 -10.57
N ARG A 314 9.01 30.40 -11.15
CA ARG A 314 7.54 30.33 -11.04
C ARG A 314 7.08 29.71 -9.73
N LEU A 315 7.87 28.81 -9.16
CA LEU A 315 7.57 28.17 -7.89
C LEU A 315 7.86 29.14 -6.76
N ARG A 316 6.80 29.70 -6.17
CA ARG A 316 6.89 30.68 -5.09
C ARG A 316 6.68 29.98 -3.74
N PRO A 317 7.56 30.19 -2.75
CA PRO A 317 7.32 29.77 -1.38
C PRO A 317 5.98 30.31 -0.86
N GLY A 318 5.31 29.51 -0.03
CA GLY A 318 3.95 29.74 0.47
C GLY A 318 2.85 29.08 -0.36
N LEU A 319 3.14 28.67 -1.61
CA LEU A 319 2.18 27.90 -2.41
C LEU A 319 1.96 26.49 -1.83
N THR A 320 0.75 25.99 -1.92
CA THR A 320 0.42 24.61 -1.56
C THR A 320 0.57 23.68 -2.77
N ALA A 321 0.85 22.41 -2.50
CA ALA A 321 0.89 21.36 -3.51
C ALA A 321 0.19 20.11 -2.97
N GLN A 322 -0.50 19.40 -3.87
CA GLN A 322 -0.89 18.02 -3.69
C GLN A 322 0.25 17.14 -4.15
N VAL A 323 0.60 16.14 -3.35
CA VAL A 323 1.81 15.37 -3.50
C VAL A 323 1.45 13.90 -3.52
N ARG A 324 1.78 13.24 -4.62
CA ARG A 324 1.60 11.81 -4.79
C ARG A 324 2.95 11.14 -4.62
N LEU A 325 3.06 10.31 -3.58
CA LEU A 325 4.23 9.49 -3.31
C LEU A 325 3.92 8.06 -3.72
N ASN A 326 4.64 7.53 -4.70
CA ASN A 326 4.47 6.15 -5.13
C ASN A 326 5.20 5.23 -4.14
N ARG A 327 4.46 4.36 -3.47
CA ARG A 327 5.00 3.29 -2.63
C ARG A 327 5.17 2.06 -3.49
N SER A 328 6.41 1.76 -3.85
CA SER A 328 6.71 0.43 -4.38
C SER A 328 6.77 -0.53 -3.21
N THR A 329 5.72 -1.36 -3.04
CA THR A 329 5.84 -2.53 -2.18
C THR A 329 6.51 -3.62 -2.99
N GLU A 330 7.79 -3.89 -2.74
CA GLU A 330 8.52 -4.99 -3.43
C GLU A 330 7.94 -6.38 -3.12
N GLN A 331 7.06 -6.46 -2.12
CA GLN A 331 6.40 -7.71 -1.75
C GLN A 331 5.25 -8.02 -2.72
N SER A 332 5.37 -9.16 -3.38
CA SER A 332 4.31 -9.71 -4.21
C SER A 332 3.17 -10.22 -3.31
N VAL A 333 2.03 -9.52 -3.31
CA VAL A 333 0.85 -9.86 -2.49
C VAL A 333 -0.27 -10.37 -3.40
N LEU A 334 -1.15 -11.22 -2.85
CA LEU A 334 -2.39 -11.59 -3.53
C LEU A 334 -3.33 -10.38 -3.54
N TRP A 335 -4.02 -10.13 -4.64
CA TRP A 335 -5.01 -9.06 -4.69
C TRP A 335 -6.29 -9.52 -5.37
N VAL A 336 -7.37 -8.87 -4.97
CA VAL A 336 -8.72 -9.02 -5.53
C VAL A 336 -9.28 -7.63 -5.82
N PRO A 337 -10.22 -7.48 -6.78
CA PRO A 337 -10.97 -6.24 -6.92
C PRO A 337 -11.64 -5.88 -5.59
N SER A 338 -11.57 -4.60 -5.18
CA SER A 338 -12.15 -4.14 -3.91
C SER A 338 -13.64 -4.49 -3.78
N GLU A 339 -14.35 -4.53 -4.90
CA GLU A 339 -15.77 -4.93 -4.98
C GLU A 339 -16.05 -6.37 -4.53
N ALA A 340 -15.07 -7.29 -4.59
CA ALA A 340 -15.24 -8.67 -4.14
C ALA A 340 -15.24 -8.81 -2.60
N VAL A 341 -14.80 -7.78 -1.88
CA VAL A 341 -14.62 -7.83 -0.42
C VAL A 341 -15.88 -7.37 0.29
N ILE A 342 -16.45 -8.24 1.13
CA ILE A 342 -17.57 -7.92 2.01
C ILE A 342 -17.04 -7.57 3.40
N ARG A 343 -17.30 -6.34 3.86
CA ARG A 343 -16.89 -5.84 5.18
C ARG A 343 -18.08 -5.86 6.13
N THR A 344 -18.05 -6.71 7.16
CA THR A 344 -19.12 -6.79 8.17
C THR A 344 -18.79 -5.98 9.44
N GLY A 345 -17.89 -4.99 9.32
CA GLY A 345 -17.38 -4.15 10.42
C GLY A 345 -16.32 -4.82 11.30
N ARG A 346 -16.57 -6.04 11.77
CA ARG A 346 -15.63 -6.80 12.63
C ARG A 346 -14.68 -7.74 11.88
N ARG A 347 -15.06 -8.15 10.67
CA ARG A 347 -14.30 -9.07 9.81
C ARG A 347 -14.54 -8.72 8.35
N ALA A 348 -13.67 -9.24 7.50
CA ALA A 348 -13.78 -9.15 6.06
C ALA A 348 -13.87 -10.55 5.47
N LEU A 349 -14.76 -10.74 4.50
CA LEU A 349 -14.94 -12.03 3.83
C LEU A 349 -15.06 -11.85 2.33
N VAL A 350 -14.73 -12.90 1.59
CA VAL A 350 -14.87 -12.98 0.14
C VAL A 350 -15.63 -14.26 -0.20
N MET A 351 -16.51 -14.18 -1.20
CA MET A 351 -17.22 -15.36 -1.71
C MET A 351 -16.35 -16.06 -2.76
N LEU A 352 -15.86 -17.24 -2.41
CA LEU A 352 -15.12 -18.11 -3.32
C LEU A 352 -16.11 -18.87 -4.22
N ALA A 353 -15.88 -18.81 -5.52
CA ALA A 353 -16.61 -19.62 -6.51
C ALA A 353 -15.84 -20.92 -6.74
N GLU A 354 -16.41 -22.03 -6.28
CA GLU A 354 -15.92 -23.38 -6.52
C GLU A 354 -16.56 -23.99 -7.77
N ASP A 355 -16.13 -25.20 -8.13
CA ASP A 355 -16.69 -25.92 -9.25
C ASP A 355 -18.18 -26.27 -9.06
N ALA A 356 -18.89 -26.39 -10.18
CA ALA A 356 -20.29 -26.80 -10.24
C ALA A 356 -21.28 -25.87 -9.52
N GLY A 357 -21.04 -24.55 -9.51
CA GLY A 357 -22.00 -23.56 -9.01
C GLY A 357 -22.11 -23.49 -7.49
N ARG A 358 -21.05 -23.93 -6.79
CA ARG A 358 -20.93 -23.84 -5.33
C ARG A 358 -20.16 -22.60 -4.91
N TYR A 359 -20.63 -21.96 -3.85
CA TYR A 359 -20.04 -20.74 -3.30
C TYR A 359 -19.73 -20.89 -1.83
N ARG A 360 -18.55 -20.44 -1.41
CA ARG A 360 -18.10 -20.53 -0.01
C ARG A 360 -17.66 -19.18 0.52
N PRO A 361 -18.20 -18.72 1.68
CA PRO A 361 -17.66 -17.55 2.35
C PRO A 361 -16.31 -17.91 3.00
N VAL A 362 -15.27 -17.13 2.70
CA VAL A 362 -13.94 -17.28 3.28
C VAL A 362 -13.55 -15.99 3.98
N GLU A 363 -13.14 -16.08 5.25
CA GLU A 363 -12.65 -14.92 5.99
C GLU A 363 -11.23 -14.58 5.54
N VAL A 364 -10.98 -13.29 5.28
CA VAL A 364 -9.71 -12.82 4.73
C VAL A 364 -9.11 -11.72 5.60
N LEU A 365 -7.78 -11.74 5.73
CA LEU A 365 -7.04 -10.64 6.33
C LEU A 365 -6.67 -9.65 5.22
N LEU A 366 -7.23 -8.45 5.30
CA LEU A 366 -7.01 -7.39 4.31
C LEU A 366 -5.68 -6.67 4.55
N GLY A 367 -5.01 -6.32 3.45
CA GLY A 367 -3.85 -5.44 3.41
C GLY A 367 -4.22 -4.05 2.90
N GLN A 368 -3.29 -3.41 2.18
CA GLN A 368 -3.53 -2.09 1.59
C GLN A 368 -4.53 -2.16 0.42
N GLU A 369 -5.27 -1.08 0.25
CA GLU A 369 -6.24 -0.88 -0.83
C GLU A 369 -5.82 0.34 -1.67
N SER A 370 -5.81 0.20 -2.99
CA SER A 370 -5.38 1.23 -3.94
C SER A 370 -5.88 0.87 -5.34
N ASP A 371 -6.27 1.89 -6.10
CA ASP A 371 -6.72 1.77 -7.50
C ASP A 371 -7.82 0.70 -7.73
N GLY A 372 -8.79 0.60 -6.81
CA GLY A 372 -9.91 -0.35 -6.90
C GLY A 372 -9.53 -1.82 -6.66
N LYS A 373 -8.33 -2.07 -6.13
CA LYS A 373 -7.84 -3.40 -5.74
C LYS A 373 -7.52 -3.42 -4.25
N THR A 374 -7.80 -4.55 -3.60
CA THR A 374 -7.46 -4.80 -2.20
C THR A 374 -6.45 -5.94 -2.11
N ALA A 375 -5.34 -5.70 -1.42
CA ALA A 375 -4.37 -6.74 -1.10
C ALA A 375 -4.92 -7.69 -0.03
N ILE A 376 -4.63 -8.98 -0.16
CA ILE A 376 -5.04 -10.06 0.74
C ILE A 376 -3.79 -10.65 1.38
N VAL A 377 -3.67 -10.48 2.69
CA VAL A 377 -2.52 -10.95 3.49
C VAL A 377 -2.66 -12.43 3.80
N LYS A 378 -3.89 -12.89 4.11
CA LYS A 378 -4.21 -14.30 4.41
C LYS A 378 -5.65 -14.65 3.98
N GLY A 379 -5.89 -15.94 3.74
CA GLY A 379 -7.22 -16.53 3.51
C GLY A 379 -7.56 -16.86 2.06
N LEU A 380 -6.70 -16.52 1.08
CA LEU A 380 -6.90 -16.89 -0.33
C LEU A 380 -5.60 -17.41 -0.94
N GLU A 381 -5.73 -18.11 -2.06
CA GLU A 381 -4.62 -18.62 -2.87
C GLU A 381 -4.69 -18.07 -4.31
N ALA A 382 -3.53 -18.01 -4.99
CA ALA A 382 -3.48 -17.58 -6.38
C ALA A 382 -4.26 -18.55 -7.29
N GLY A 383 -5.01 -18.01 -8.26
CA GLY A 383 -5.80 -18.78 -9.22
C GLY A 383 -7.23 -19.10 -8.77
N GLN A 384 -7.56 -18.86 -7.50
CA GLN A 384 -8.91 -19.00 -6.97
C GLN A 384 -9.87 -17.97 -7.62
N LYS A 385 -11.14 -18.34 -7.81
CA LYS A 385 -12.17 -17.44 -8.37
C LYS A 385 -13.00 -16.83 -7.25
N VAL A 386 -13.15 -15.51 -7.27
CA VAL A 386 -13.92 -14.74 -6.28
C VAL A 386 -15.07 -14.01 -6.96
N VAL A 387 -16.21 -13.91 -6.27
CA VAL A 387 -17.39 -13.22 -6.78
C VAL A 387 -17.23 -11.70 -6.57
N THR A 388 -17.32 -10.93 -7.66
CA THR A 388 -17.23 -9.46 -7.64
C THR A 388 -18.59 -8.77 -7.74
N SER A 389 -19.63 -9.48 -8.21
CA SER A 389 -20.99 -8.95 -8.32
C SER A 389 -22.02 -9.98 -7.85
N GLY A 390 -22.99 -9.54 -7.05
CA GLY A 390 -24.01 -10.40 -6.41
C GLY A 390 -23.55 -11.09 -5.12
N GLN A 391 -22.34 -10.76 -4.64
CA GLN A 391 -21.72 -11.27 -3.42
C GLN A 391 -22.59 -11.10 -2.16
N PHE A 392 -23.35 -10.00 -2.06
CA PHE A 392 -24.26 -9.76 -0.92
C PHE A 392 -25.45 -10.74 -0.89
N LEU A 393 -26.00 -11.09 -2.06
CA LEU A 393 -27.11 -12.04 -2.15
C LEU A 393 -26.63 -13.46 -1.83
N LEU A 394 -25.42 -13.81 -2.27
CA LEU A 394 -24.77 -15.08 -1.92
C LEU A 394 -24.48 -15.17 -0.42
N ASP A 395 -23.97 -14.10 0.19
CA ASP A 395 -23.71 -14.03 1.62
C ASP A 395 -25.02 -14.12 2.43
N SER A 396 -26.08 -13.46 1.98
CA SER A 396 -27.41 -13.55 2.60
C SER A 396 -27.94 -14.98 2.56
N GLU A 397 -27.83 -15.66 1.43
CA GLU A 397 -28.24 -17.06 1.28
C GLU A 397 -27.36 -18.01 2.12
N ALA A 398 -26.05 -17.77 2.18
CA ALA A 398 -25.12 -18.51 3.03
C ALA A 398 -25.49 -18.38 4.52
N SER A 399 -25.75 -17.14 4.96
CA SER A 399 -26.17 -16.81 6.32
C SER A 399 -27.51 -17.46 6.69
N LEU A 400 -28.51 -17.42 5.78
CA LEU A 400 -29.80 -18.10 5.96
C LEU A 400 -29.65 -19.62 6.10
N LYS A 401 -28.70 -20.22 5.38
CA LYS A 401 -28.36 -21.64 5.48
C LYS A 401 -27.45 -21.99 6.66
N GLY A 402 -27.04 -21.00 7.47
CA GLY A 402 -26.14 -21.16 8.61
C GLY A 402 -24.69 -21.47 8.22
N ILE A 403 -24.31 -21.19 6.97
CA ILE A 403 -22.94 -21.35 6.47
C ILE A 403 -22.18 -20.08 6.84
N VAL A 404 -21.43 -20.15 7.94
CA VAL A 404 -20.56 -19.05 8.40
C VAL A 404 -19.16 -19.23 7.82
N ALA A 405 -18.50 -18.11 7.49
CA ALA A 405 -17.09 -18.12 7.10
C ALA A 405 -16.25 -18.88 8.14
N ARG A 406 -15.47 -19.86 7.68
CA ARG A 406 -14.54 -20.61 8.54
C ARG A 406 -13.24 -19.82 8.66
N THR A 407 -12.80 -19.58 9.89
CA THR A 407 -11.43 -19.16 10.19
C THR A 407 -10.52 -20.39 10.04
N GLU A 408 -9.36 -20.26 9.40
CA GLU A 408 -8.39 -21.36 9.23
C GLU A 408 -7.98 -22.04 10.56
N GLU A 409 -8.23 -21.40 11.71
CA GLU A 409 -7.95 -21.93 13.05
C GLU A 409 -8.84 -23.11 13.47
N GLU A 410 -9.98 -23.38 12.80
CA GLU A 410 -10.88 -24.49 13.13
C GLU A 410 -10.73 -25.73 12.22
N SER A 411 -9.67 -25.77 11.40
CA SER A 411 -9.21 -27.06 10.90
C SER A 411 -8.50 -27.76 12.06
N PRO A 412 -8.91 -28.97 12.51
CA PRO A 412 -7.99 -29.78 13.30
C PRO A 412 -6.68 -29.87 12.51
N PRO A 413 -5.51 -29.77 13.16
CA PRO A 413 -4.26 -29.85 12.44
C PRO A 413 -4.32 -31.08 11.55
N SER A 414 -4.33 -30.86 10.24
CA SER A 414 -3.93 -31.91 9.32
C SER A 414 -2.54 -32.25 9.79
N GLU A 415 -2.42 -33.40 10.46
CA GLU A 415 -1.16 -34.06 10.67
C GLU A 415 -0.46 -34.00 9.33
N THR A 416 0.55 -33.14 9.25
CA THR A 416 1.60 -33.28 8.27
C THR A 416 2.04 -34.71 8.48
N ALA A 417 1.77 -35.57 7.49
CA ALA A 417 2.30 -36.91 7.47
C ALA A 417 3.82 -36.78 7.48
N SER A 418 4.42 -36.73 8.67
CA SER A 418 5.81 -37.06 8.84
C SER A 418 5.90 -38.53 8.47
N SER A 419 6.45 -38.80 7.28
CA SER A 419 6.75 -40.14 6.75
C SER A 419 7.82 -40.90 7.56
N PHE A 420 8.04 -40.48 8.81
CA PHE A 420 9.06 -41.00 9.71
C PHE A 420 8.37 -41.53 10.96
N HIS A 421 8.77 -42.74 11.34
CA HIS A 421 8.32 -43.42 12.53
C HIS A 421 9.36 -43.20 13.61
N GLU A 422 8.95 -42.67 14.76
CA GLU A 422 9.88 -42.31 15.84
C GLU A 422 9.79 -43.27 17.02
N ALA A 423 10.94 -43.60 17.62
CA ALA A 423 11.04 -44.31 18.88
C ALA A 423 12.29 -43.86 19.66
N ASP A 424 12.20 -43.87 20.98
CA ASP A 424 13.37 -43.72 21.84
C ASP A 424 14.11 -45.07 21.92
N GLY A 425 15.44 -45.06 21.90
CA GLY A 425 16.27 -46.27 21.92
C GLY A 425 17.66 -46.02 22.50
N GLN A 426 18.46 -47.07 22.54
CA GLN A 426 19.85 -47.03 22.97
C GLN A 426 20.74 -47.70 21.91
N ILE A 427 21.87 -47.06 21.60
CA ILE A 427 22.85 -47.61 20.67
C ILE A 427 23.56 -48.79 21.35
N VAL A 428 23.54 -49.95 20.71
CA VAL A 428 24.23 -51.16 21.18
C VAL A 428 25.59 -51.27 20.48
N GLU A 429 25.61 -51.06 19.17
CA GLU A 429 26.82 -51.16 18.34
C GLU A 429 26.72 -50.20 17.14
N ILE A 430 27.86 -49.69 16.68
CA ILE A 430 27.97 -48.73 15.58
C ILE A 430 28.94 -49.31 14.54
N ASP A 431 28.49 -49.40 13.29
CA ASP A 431 29.30 -49.77 12.13
C ASP A 431 29.23 -48.67 11.05
N ASP A 432 30.07 -48.70 10.02
CA ASP A 432 30.25 -47.60 9.05
C ASP A 432 28.98 -47.26 8.24
N LYS A 433 28.04 -48.22 8.11
CA LYS A 433 26.81 -48.08 7.31
C LYS A 433 25.53 -48.48 8.03
N GLU A 434 25.64 -49.10 9.20
CA GLU A 434 24.53 -49.67 9.95
C GLU A 434 24.70 -49.41 11.44
N VAL A 435 23.58 -49.33 12.17
CA VAL A 435 23.59 -49.14 13.63
C VAL A 435 22.69 -50.17 14.28
N THR A 436 23.20 -50.85 15.31
CA THR A 436 22.42 -51.78 16.12
C THR A 436 21.80 -51.02 17.28
N LEU A 437 20.46 -50.95 17.30
CA LEU A 437 19.68 -50.16 18.25
C LEU A 437 18.77 -51.08 19.07
N ALA A 438 18.86 -50.96 20.40
CA ALA A 438 17.81 -51.42 21.30
C ALA A 438 16.74 -50.33 21.37
N HIS A 439 15.70 -50.42 20.54
CA HIS A 439 14.68 -49.39 20.43
C HIS A 439 13.42 -49.75 21.24
N GLY A 440 12.70 -48.73 21.71
CA GLY A 440 11.36 -48.83 22.25
C GLY A 440 10.30 -49.02 21.15
N PRO A 441 9.01 -49.13 21.50
CA PRO A 441 7.97 -49.42 20.51
C PRO A 441 7.81 -48.28 19.51
N PHE A 442 7.90 -48.59 18.21
CA PHE A 442 7.48 -47.67 17.16
C PHE A 442 5.96 -47.71 17.07
N LYS A 443 5.30 -46.79 17.77
CA LYS A 443 3.84 -46.76 17.91
C LYS A 443 3.12 -46.67 16.56
N THR A 444 3.69 -45.93 15.62
CA THR A 444 3.14 -45.74 14.27
C THR A 444 3.33 -46.96 13.35
N LEU A 445 4.25 -47.89 13.69
CA LEU A 445 4.45 -49.14 12.96
C LEU A 445 3.84 -50.36 13.68
N GLY A 446 3.28 -50.18 14.88
CA GLY A 446 2.81 -51.28 15.72
C GLY A 446 3.92 -52.25 16.16
N MET A 447 5.19 -51.84 16.03
CA MET A 447 6.36 -52.69 16.28
C MET A 447 6.77 -52.61 17.75
N PRO A 448 6.83 -53.74 18.48
CA PRO A 448 7.29 -53.75 19.87
C PRO A 448 8.79 -53.39 19.95
N GLY A 449 9.23 -52.94 21.12
CA GLY A 449 10.65 -52.65 21.33
C GLY A 449 11.51 -53.92 21.26
N MET A 450 12.58 -53.88 20.47
CA MET A 450 13.53 -54.98 20.29
C MET A 450 14.90 -54.45 19.87
N THR A 451 15.90 -55.32 19.87
CA THR A 451 17.25 -54.97 19.42
C THR A 451 17.43 -55.45 17.99
N MET A 452 17.63 -54.51 17.07
CA MET A 452 17.79 -54.78 15.64
C MET A 452 18.82 -53.83 15.01
N THR A 453 19.40 -54.28 13.92
CA THR A 453 20.34 -53.51 13.11
C THR A 453 19.59 -52.78 12.01
N PHE A 454 19.82 -51.47 11.89
CA PHE A 454 19.18 -50.62 10.90
C PHE A 454 20.23 -49.97 9.99
N PRO A 455 20.01 -49.98 8.66
CA PRO A 455 20.83 -49.22 7.73
C PRO A 455 20.62 -47.72 7.91
N LEU A 456 21.70 -46.94 7.73
CA LEU A 456 21.68 -45.49 7.90
C LEU A 456 21.42 -44.75 6.57
N ALA A 457 20.71 -43.63 6.64
CA ALA A 457 20.54 -42.70 5.53
C ALA A 457 21.87 -42.06 5.11
N SER A 458 22.69 -41.69 6.09
CA SER A 458 24.04 -41.20 5.87
C SER A 458 24.98 -41.55 7.03
N PRO A 459 26.29 -41.79 6.78
CA PRO A 459 27.27 -42.05 7.83
C PRO A 459 27.46 -40.87 8.80
N ALA A 460 27.09 -39.65 8.38
CA ALA A 460 27.19 -38.44 9.19
C ALA A 460 26.28 -38.45 10.42
N LEU A 461 25.20 -39.25 10.41
CA LEU A 461 24.26 -39.38 11.52
C LEU A 461 24.88 -39.99 12.78
N MET A 462 26.04 -40.65 12.66
CA MET A 462 26.75 -41.27 13.79
C MET A 462 27.78 -40.32 14.44
N GLN A 463 28.00 -39.15 13.86
CA GLN A 463 29.06 -38.24 14.28
C GLN A 463 28.78 -37.72 15.70
N GLY A 464 29.61 -38.16 16.67
CA GLY A 464 29.49 -37.76 18.08
C GLY A 464 28.68 -38.70 18.97
N LEU A 465 28.19 -39.83 18.43
CA LEU A 465 27.46 -40.86 19.17
C LEU A 465 28.36 -42.07 19.49
N LYS A 466 28.10 -42.73 20.62
CA LYS A 466 28.84 -43.93 21.04
C LYS A 466 27.89 -45.04 21.48
N ALA A 467 28.36 -46.29 21.42
CA ALA A 467 27.66 -47.42 22.02
C ALA A 467 27.33 -47.12 23.50
N GLY A 468 26.08 -47.33 23.88
CA GLY A 468 25.51 -46.99 25.18
C GLY A 468 24.73 -45.67 25.22
N ASP A 469 24.79 -44.83 24.20
CA ASP A 469 24.03 -43.56 24.18
C ASP A 469 22.53 -43.78 24.00
N LYS A 470 21.72 -43.05 24.77
CA LYS A 470 20.28 -42.95 24.55
C LYS A 470 20.01 -41.99 23.42
N VAL A 471 19.15 -42.39 22.50
CA VAL A 471 18.85 -41.67 21.27
C VAL A 471 17.35 -41.67 20.99
N ARG A 472 16.87 -40.64 20.31
CA ARG A 472 15.60 -40.65 19.60
C ARG A 472 15.88 -40.95 18.14
N VAL A 473 15.24 -42.00 17.65
CA VAL A 473 15.46 -42.54 16.30
C VAL A 473 14.23 -42.24 15.46
N ALA A 474 14.44 -41.68 14.27
CA ALA A 474 13.40 -41.55 13.25
C ALA A 474 13.75 -42.45 12.06
N VAL A 475 12.83 -43.38 11.73
CA VAL A 475 13.00 -44.32 10.62
C VAL A 475 11.99 -44.08 9.51
N SER A 476 12.42 -44.18 8.26
CA SER A 476 11.55 -44.26 7.09
C SER A 476 11.37 -45.73 6.68
N GLN A 477 10.21 -46.06 6.11
CA GLN A 477 9.98 -47.38 5.51
C GLN A 477 10.40 -47.33 4.04
N THR A 478 11.35 -48.18 3.66
CA THR A 478 11.83 -48.33 2.28
C THR A 478 11.55 -49.75 1.78
N ASP A 479 11.68 -49.99 0.47
CA ASP A 479 11.42 -51.29 -0.14
C ASP A 479 12.33 -52.40 0.41
N ASP A 480 13.53 -52.04 0.91
CA ASP A 480 14.52 -52.95 1.50
C ASP A 480 14.44 -53.05 3.03
N GLY A 481 13.49 -52.35 3.68
CA GLY A 481 13.30 -52.36 5.12
C GLY A 481 13.27 -50.97 5.78
N LEU A 482 13.39 -50.93 7.11
CA LEU A 482 13.40 -49.68 7.88
C LEU A 482 14.79 -49.04 7.85
N ARG A 483 14.86 -47.76 7.46
CA ARG A 483 16.11 -47.01 7.36
C ARG A 483 16.13 -45.84 8.33
N VAL A 484 17.23 -45.65 9.05
CA VAL A 484 17.39 -44.55 10.01
C VAL A 484 17.75 -43.27 9.28
N GLU A 485 16.86 -42.29 9.37
CA GLU A 485 16.97 -40.98 8.72
C GLU A 485 17.43 -39.90 9.69
N ARG A 486 17.20 -40.13 11.00
CA ARG A 486 17.63 -39.24 12.06
C ARG A 486 17.98 -39.99 13.33
N LEU A 487 19.06 -39.59 13.98
CA LEU A 487 19.55 -40.18 15.22
C LEU A 487 20.01 -39.05 16.16
N ASP A 488 19.13 -38.66 17.08
CA ASP A 488 19.38 -37.54 17.99
C ASP A 488 19.69 -38.06 19.40
N LYS A 489 20.77 -37.62 20.03
CA LYS A 489 21.10 -38.02 21.42
C LYS A 489 20.04 -37.49 22.39
N SER A 490 19.30 -38.37 23.05
CA SER A 490 18.31 -37.99 24.06
C SER A 490 18.99 -37.82 25.41
N GLY A 491 19.20 -36.56 25.83
CA GLY A 491 19.73 -36.21 27.16
C GLY A 491 20.97 -35.30 27.21
N GLY A 492 21.31 -34.60 26.13
CA GLY A 492 22.20 -33.43 26.19
C GLY A 492 21.37 -32.15 26.16
N GLN A 493 21.27 -31.45 27.30
CA GLN A 493 20.76 -30.07 27.32
C GLN A 493 21.79 -29.17 26.58
N PRO A 494 21.36 -28.20 25.76
CA PRO A 494 22.29 -27.29 25.08
C PRO A 494 23.15 -26.48 26.05
#